data_AF-A0A0D8Y601-F1
#
_entry.id   AF-A0A0D8Y601-F1
#
_cell.length_a   1.000
_cell.length_b   1.000
_cell.length_c   1.000
_cell.angle_alpha   90.00
_cell.angle_beta   90.00
_cell.angle_gamma   90.00
#
_symmetry.space_group_name_H-M   'P 1'
#
loop_
_entity.id
_entity.type
_entity.pdbx_description
1 polymer ?
#
loop_
_entity_poly.entity_id
_entity_poly.type
_entity_poly.pdbx_seq_one_letter_code
_entity_poly.pdbx_strand_id
1 'polypeptide(L)'
;MSEVAKIDSFPEHEDLNKPSASICDHDGDYDDDLNLEAKQKKSGRNKNSKTMENRFSEGWLEVKRKCVAKALAARFDNSPVGGKKRDYTSSVLWNIKYLSSFKWVHLMEQLQYERTISSHRMNAEIAQVKRIAAHFEEQVEKGKYLKKLEEKTLKAGGHWEKYQRDIEQRMVIKSKRKRIKSKQRNSAAKDDHLLEMIFGN
;
A
#
# COMPACT_ATOMS: atom_id res chain seq x y z
N MET A 1 2.27 -17.14 -25.20
CA MET A 1 1.94 -17.20 -23.77
C MET A 1 2.81 -16.17 -23.07
N SER A 2 2.23 -15.02 -22.72
CA SER A 2 2.96 -13.91 -22.12
C SER A 2 3.22 -14.15 -20.63
N GLU A 3 4.42 -13.80 -20.17
CA GLU A 3 4.89 -13.99 -18.80
C GLU A 3 5.68 -12.75 -18.35
N VAL A 4 5.61 -12.44 -17.06
CA VAL A 4 6.10 -11.18 -16.50
C VAL A 4 7.40 -11.39 -15.73
N ALA A 5 8.34 -10.48 -15.90
CA ALA A 5 9.52 -10.33 -15.05
C ALA A 5 9.36 -9.11 -14.13
N LYS A 6 9.65 -9.28 -12.84
CA LYS A 6 9.82 -8.13 -11.94
C LYS A 6 11.20 -7.54 -12.20
N ILE A 7 11.28 -6.23 -12.41
CA ILE A 7 12.51 -5.49 -12.67
C ILE A 7 12.66 -4.46 -11.56
N ASP A 8 13.71 -4.55 -10.77
CA ASP A 8 14.06 -3.47 -9.85
C ASP A 8 15.13 -2.59 -10.49
N SER A 9 14.84 -1.28 -10.54
CA SER A 9 15.63 -0.16 -11.09
C SER A 9 15.68 0.01 -12.61
N PHE A 10 14.94 0.99 -13.14
CA PHE A 10 15.05 1.47 -14.53
C PHE A 10 15.83 2.78 -14.57
N PRO A 11 16.99 2.91 -15.24
CA PRO A 11 17.59 4.20 -15.54
C PRO A 11 17.09 4.68 -16.89
N GLU A 12 16.35 5.79 -16.88
CA GLU A 12 16.06 6.56 -18.09
C GLU A 12 17.30 7.38 -18.47
N HIS A 13 18.04 6.92 -19.47
CA HIS A 13 18.55 7.66 -20.64
C HIS A 13 19.68 6.83 -21.24
N GLU A 14 19.50 6.29 -22.45
CA GLU A 14 20.40 6.60 -23.56
C GLU A 14 19.91 5.95 -24.86
N ASP A 15 20.20 6.68 -25.94
CA ASP A 15 19.79 6.49 -27.31
C ASP A 15 20.21 5.14 -27.89
N LEU A 16 19.26 4.50 -28.58
CA LEU A 16 19.48 3.28 -29.35
C LEU A 16 20.35 3.58 -30.57
N ASN A 17 21.67 3.57 -30.41
CA ASN A 17 22.56 3.25 -31.52
C ASN A 17 23.95 2.76 -31.06
N LYS A 18 24.14 1.43 -31.01
CA LYS A 18 25.35 0.76 -31.51
C LYS A 18 25.23 -0.78 -31.52
N PRO A 19 25.74 -1.47 -32.57
CA PRO A 19 25.44 -2.86 -32.84
C PRO A 19 26.53 -3.85 -32.37
N SER A 20 26.23 -5.14 -32.64
CA SER A 20 27.06 -6.35 -32.70
C SER A 20 27.26 -7.17 -31.41
N ALA A 21 26.41 -8.19 -31.25
CA ALA A 21 26.82 -9.55 -30.90
C ALA A 21 25.81 -10.53 -31.54
N SER A 22 26.35 -11.58 -32.15
CA SER A 22 25.73 -12.53 -33.09
C SER A 22 24.34 -13.03 -32.69
N ILE A 23 23.41 -12.75 -33.60
CA ILE A 23 22.00 -13.12 -33.64
C ILE A 23 21.86 -14.62 -33.94
N CYS A 24 20.89 -15.27 -33.31
CA CYS A 24 20.41 -16.55 -33.78
C CYS A 24 19.65 -16.31 -35.10
N ASP A 25 20.13 -16.90 -36.19
CA ASP A 25 19.45 -16.85 -37.49
C ASP A 25 18.13 -17.62 -37.44
N HIS A 26 17.00 -16.92 -37.43
CA HIS A 26 15.79 -17.39 -38.12
C HIS A 26 14.83 -16.23 -38.41
N ASP A 27 14.54 -16.08 -39.70
CA ASP A 27 13.70 -15.08 -40.33
C ASP A 27 12.27 -15.05 -39.80
N GLY A 28 11.71 -13.85 -39.66
CA GLY A 28 10.27 -13.65 -39.47
C GLY A 28 9.93 -12.40 -38.66
N ASP A 29 9.61 -11.32 -39.38
CA ASP A 29 8.86 -10.12 -39.00
C ASP A 29 8.61 -9.88 -37.49
N TYR A 30 9.41 -9.00 -36.92
CA TYR A 30 9.25 -8.51 -35.55
C TYR A 30 8.43 -7.20 -35.57
N ASP A 31 7.12 -7.32 -35.41
CA ASP A 31 6.26 -6.17 -35.06
C ASP A 31 6.62 -5.69 -33.65
N ASP A 32 7.23 -4.52 -33.60
CA ASP A 32 7.83 -3.86 -32.45
C ASP A 32 6.77 -3.13 -31.61
N ASP A 33 5.96 -3.89 -30.86
CA ASP A 33 5.00 -3.35 -29.89
C ASP A 33 5.40 -3.73 -28.46
N LEU A 34 6.41 -3.03 -27.92
CA LEU A 34 6.76 -3.01 -26.50
C LEU A 34 5.82 -2.04 -25.76
N ASN A 35 4.82 -2.58 -25.05
CA ASN A 35 3.96 -1.75 -24.20
C ASN A 35 4.58 -1.61 -22.80
N LEU A 36 5.16 -0.44 -22.51
CA LEU A 36 5.78 -0.10 -21.23
C LEU A 36 4.89 0.91 -20.49
N GLU A 37 4.12 0.48 -19.49
CA GLU A 37 3.23 1.39 -18.75
C GLU A 37 3.77 1.74 -17.36
N ALA A 38 4.51 2.85 -17.28
CA ALA A 38 5.02 3.41 -16.02
C ALA A 38 3.96 4.33 -15.36
N LYS A 39 3.44 3.95 -14.19
CA LYS A 39 2.47 4.77 -13.43
C LYS A 39 3.16 5.94 -12.72
N GLN A 40 3.04 7.15 -13.30
CA GLN A 40 3.58 8.39 -12.75
C GLN A 40 2.97 8.76 -11.38
N LYS A 41 3.78 8.80 -10.31
CA LYS A 41 3.52 9.60 -9.11
C LYS A 41 4.33 10.88 -9.19
N LYS A 42 3.66 12.04 -9.22
CA LYS A 42 4.32 13.35 -9.14
C LYS A 42 4.80 13.58 -7.70
N SER A 43 6.03 13.20 -7.38
CA SER A 43 6.72 13.70 -6.18
C SER A 43 7.36 15.07 -6.49
N GLY A 44 7.22 16.00 -5.53
CA GLY A 44 7.72 17.37 -5.67
C GLY A 44 9.23 17.42 -5.89
N ARG A 45 9.65 18.13 -6.93
CA ARG A 45 11.06 18.30 -7.31
C ARG A 45 11.78 19.16 -6.27
N ASN A 46 12.74 18.60 -5.54
CA ASN A 46 13.67 19.39 -4.76
C ASN A 46 14.78 19.89 -5.69
N LYS A 47 14.77 21.18 -6.04
CA LYS A 47 15.71 21.80 -7.02
C LYS A 47 17.20 21.75 -6.60
N ASN A 48 17.50 21.35 -5.35
CA ASN A 48 18.84 21.29 -4.78
C ASN A 48 19.43 19.86 -4.61
N SER A 49 18.71 18.79 -4.99
CA SER A 49 19.27 17.44 -4.93
C SER A 49 20.14 17.16 -6.16
N LYS A 50 21.44 16.93 -5.94
CA LYS A 50 22.40 16.50 -6.96
C LYS A 50 22.24 15.02 -7.34
N THR A 51 21.34 14.31 -6.65
CA THR A 51 20.98 12.92 -6.91
C THR A 51 19.67 12.92 -7.70
N MET A 52 19.72 12.39 -8.93
CA MET A 52 18.51 12.00 -9.66
C MET A 52 17.77 10.96 -8.80
N GLU A 53 16.83 11.42 -8.00
CA GLU A 53 16.01 10.55 -7.16
C GLU A 53 15.20 9.67 -8.12
N ASN A 54 15.56 8.38 -8.17
CA ASN A 54 14.99 7.45 -9.13
C ASN A 54 13.47 7.40 -8.89
N ARG A 55 12.69 7.91 -9.86
CA ARG A 55 11.22 8.05 -9.69
C ARG A 55 10.54 6.72 -9.44
N PHE A 56 11.17 5.64 -9.88
CA PHE A 56 10.69 4.28 -9.75
C PHE A 56 11.83 3.40 -9.22
N SER A 57 11.56 2.72 -8.10
CA SER A 57 12.46 1.70 -7.54
C SER A 57 12.23 0.33 -8.19
N GLU A 58 11.01 0.07 -8.65
CA GLU A 58 10.56 -1.24 -9.14
C GLU A 58 9.61 -1.08 -10.34
N GLY A 59 9.55 -2.10 -11.20
CA GLY A 59 8.75 -2.18 -12.41
C GLY A 59 8.47 -3.63 -12.83
N TRP A 60 7.62 -3.78 -13.84
CA TRP A 60 7.21 -5.09 -14.36
C TRP A 60 7.31 -5.09 -15.89
N LEU A 61 7.90 -6.13 -16.46
CA LEU A 61 8.06 -6.31 -17.90
C LEU A 61 7.29 -7.57 -18.35
N GLU A 62 6.32 -7.42 -19.24
CA GLU A 62 5.59 -8.54 -19.82
C GLU A 62 6.21 -8.94 -21.17
N VAL A 63 6.56 -10.23 -21.32
CA VAL A 63 7.22 -10.76 -22.51
C VAL A 63 6.32 -11.82 -23.16
N LYS A 64 6.06 -11.73 -24.47
CA LYS A 64 5.15 -12.64 -25.21
C LYS A 64 5.57 -14.12 -25.21
N ARG A 65 6.88 -14.39 -25.10
CA ARG A 65 7.47 -15.74 -25.15
C ARG A 65 8.25 -16.07 -23.87
N LYS A 66 7.95 -17.21 -23.28
CA LYS A 66 8.60 -17.76 -22.07
C LYS A 66 10.12 -17.93 -22.21
N CYS A 67 10.58 -18.40 -23.35
CA CYS A 67 12.01 -18.58 -23.61
C CYS A 67 12.78 -17.25 -23.53
N VAL A 68 12.20 -16.19 -24.10
CA VAL A 68 12.79 -14.84 -24.07
C VAL A 68 12.78 -14.30 -22.64
N ALA A 69 11.69 -14.46 -21.90
CA ALA A 69 11.61 -14.02 -20.50
C ALA A 69 12.68 -14.68 -19.61
N LYS A 70 12.88 -15.99 -19.76
CA LYS A 70 13.92 -16.75 -19.05
C LYS A 70 15.33 -16.29 -19.44
N ALA A 71 15.57 -16.09 -20.73
CA ALA A 71 16.87 -15.63 -21.23
C ALA A 71 17.21 -14.22 -20.74
N LEU A 72 16.24 -13.31 -20.74
CA LEU A 72 16.41 -11.95 -20.23
C LEU A 72 16.71 -11.96 -18.73
N ALA A 73 15.94 -12.69 -17.93
CA ALA A 73 16.19 -12.80 -16.50
C ALA A 73 17.59 -13.39 -16.24
N ALA A 74 17.96 -14.49 -16.90
CA ALA A 74 19.28 -15.09 -16.72
C ALA A 74 20.44 -14.18 -17.16
N ARG A 75 20.24 -13.35 -18.19
CA ARG A 75 21.28 -12.45 -18.71
C ARG A 75 21.45 -11.20 -17.86
N PHE A 76 20.35 -10.62 -17.40
CA PHE A 76 20.37 -9.32 -16.73
C PHE A 76 20.39 -9.41 -15.22
N ASP A 77 19.97 -10.51 -14.61
CA ASP A 77 19.97 -10.64 -13.15
C ASP A 77 21.39 -10.46 -12.59
N ASN A 78 21.52 -9.57 -11.60
CA ASN A 78 22.78 -9.15 -10.98
C ASN A 78 23.82 -8.55 -11.94
N SER A 79 23.42 -8.14 -13.14
CA SER A 79 24.31 -7.44 -14.07
C SER A 79 24.31 -5.93 -13.78
N PRO A 80 25.44 -5.22 -13.98
CA PRO A 80 25.48 -3.78 -13.83
C PRO A 80 24.55 -3.12 -14.85
N VAL A 81 23.79 -2.12 -14.41
CA VAL A 81 22.83 -1.46 -15.29
C VAL A 81 23.52 -0.68 -16.41
N GLY A 82 24.78 -0.29 -16.17
CA GLY A 82 25.60 0.45 -17.12
C GLY A 82 25.64 1.95 -16.78
N GLY A 83 26.09 2.74 -17.76
CA GLY A 83 26.39 4.16 -17.60
C GLY A 83 27.88 4.46 -17.45
N LYS A 84 28.24 5.74 -17.41
CA LYS A 84 29.64 6.16 -17.28
C LYS A 84 30.09 5.93 -15.85
N LYS A 85 31.38 5.64 -15.63
CA LYS A 85 31.96 5.41 -14.28
C LYS A 85 31.69 6.51 -13.25
N ARG A 86 31.39 7.73 -13.71
CA ARG A 86 31.09 8.90 -12.86
C ARG A 86 29.59 9.06 -12.58
N ASP A 87 28.73 8.30 -13.24
CA ASP A 87 27.29 8.35 -13.09
C ASP A 87 26.84 7.50 -11.90
N TYR A 88 25.77 7.92 -11.24
CA TYR A 88 25.20 7.21 -10.09
C TYR A 88 24.75 5.78 -10.43
N THR A 89 24.39 5.52 -11.70
CA THR A 89 23.93 4.22 -12.18
C THR A 89 25.05 3.19 -12.34
N SER A 90 26.32 3.64 -12.35
CA SER A 90 27.47 2.76 -12.60
C SER A 90 27.65 1.66 -11.56
N SER A 91 27.17 1.88 -10.32
CA SER A 91 27.24 0.89 -9.24
C SER A 91 25.91 0.18 -8.99
N VAL A 92 24.87 0.50 -9.76
CA VAL A 92 23.54 -0.13 -9.62
C VAL A 92 23.53 -1.45 -10.41
N LEU A 93 22.97 -2.49 -9.80
CA LEU A 93 22.76 -3.78 -10.41
C LEU A 93 21.28 -3.94 -10.76
N TRP A 94 21.00 -4.58 -11.90
CA TRP A 94 19.68 -5.10 -12.22
C TRP A 94 19.32 -6.23 -11.23
N ASN A 95 18.12 -6.19 -10.67
CA ASN A 95 17.52 -7.35 -10.00
C ASN A 95 16.28 -7.75 -10.80
N ILE A 96 16.36 -8.86 -11.54
CA ILE A 96 15.29 -9.27 -12.44
C ILE A 96 14.94 -10.73 -12.21
N LYS A 97 13.68 -10.98 -11.84
CA LYS A 97 13.18 -12.35 -11.64
C LYS A 97 12.07 -12.69 -12.60
N TYR A 98 12.23 -13.83 -13.27
CA TYR A 98 11.17 -14.44 -14.05
C TYR A 98 10.16 -15.15 -13.15
N LEU A 99 8.87 -14.85 -13.34
CA LEU A 99 7.77 -15.52 -12.63
C LEU A 99 6.96 -16.37 -13.60
N SER A 100 7.03 -17.70 -13.43
CA SER A 100 6.22 -18.63 -14.22
C SER A 100 4.73 -18.46 -13.91
N SER A 101 3.89 -18.55 -14.94
CA SER A 101 2.43 -18.53 -14.81
C SER A 101 1.86 -17.25 -14.19
N PHE A 102 2.66 -16.17 -14.11
CA PHE A 102 2.23 -14.88 -13.61
C PHE A 102 1.96 -13.92 -14.77
N LYS A 103 0.83 -13.23 -14.73
CA LYS A 103 0.37 -12.28 -15.75
C LYS A 103 0.12 -10.92 -15.13
N TRP A 104 0.27 -9.86 -15.91
CA TRP A 104 -0.01 -8.50 -15.48
C TRP A 104 -1.42 -8.32 -14.89
N VAL A 105 -2.39 -9.06 -15.43
CA VAL A 105 -3.77 -9.08 -14.92
C VAL A 105 -3.83 -9.47 -13.44
N HIS A 106 -3.05 -10.45 -13.00
CA HIS A 106 -3.04 -10.87 -11.59
C HIS A 106 -2.50 -9.76 -10.67
N LEU A 107 -1.51 -9.01 -11.13
CA LEU A 107 -0.98 -7.86 -10.38
C LEU A 107 -2.03 -6.74 -10.27
N MET A 108 -2.69 -6.41 -11.38
CA MET A 108 -3.71 -5.35 -11.39
C MET A 108 -4.93 -5.74 -10.56
N GLU A 109 -5.35 -7.00 -10.64
CA GLU A 109 -6.43 -7.55 -9.83
C GLU A 109 -6.11 -7.42 -8.34
N GLN A 110 -4.92 -7.87 -7.92
CA GLN A 110 -4.46 -7.73 -6.53
C GLN A 110 -4.40 -6.27 -6.08
N LEU A 111 -3.81 -5.39 -6.90
CA LEU A 111 -3.72 -3.96 -6.59
C LEU A 111 -5.10 -3.31 -6.43
N GLN A 112 -6.03 -3.68 -7.32
CA GLN A 112 -7.39 -3.17 -7.27
C GLN A 112 -8.12 -3.70 -6.05
N TYR A 113 -7.99 -4.99 -5.75
CA TYR A 113 -8.54 -5.61 -4.55
C TYR A 113 -8.04 -4.93 -3.26
N GLU A 114 -6.74 -4.66 -3.15
CA GLU A 114 -6.18 -3.97 -1.98
C GLU A 114 -6.75 -2.55 -1.83
N ARG A 115 -6.89 -1.82 -2.95
CA ARG A 115 -7.50 -0.48 -2.97
C ARG A 115 -8.97 -0.52 -2.56
N THR A 116 -9.75 -1.48 -3.05
CA THR A 116 -11.17 -1.60 -2.70
C THR A 116 -11.33 -1.96 -1.23
N ILE A 117 -10.54 -2.90 -0.70
CA ILE A 117 -10.55 -3.26 0.73
C ILE A 117 -10.17 -2.07 1.60
N SER A 118 -9.13 -1.32 1.24
CA SER A 118 -8.70 -0.14 1.97
C SER A 118 -9.80 0.93 1.99
N SER A 119 -10.40 1.24 0.84
CA SER A 119 -11.50 2.19 0.73
C SER A 119 -12.73 1.73 1.51
N HIS A 120 -13.07 0.45 1.45
CA HIS A 120 -14.20 -0.12 2.17
C HIS A 120 -14.03 0.02 3.69
N ARG A 121 -12.82 -0.29 4.22
CA ARG A 121 -12.50 -0.10 5.64
C ARG A 121 -12.63 1.35 6.07
N MET A 122 -12.06 2.28 5.30
CA MET A 122 -12.15 3.71 5.58
C MET A 122 -13.61 4.19 5.57
N ASN A 123 -14.41 3.74 4.60
CA ASN A 123 -15.83 4.11 4.51
C ASN A 123 -16.64 3.54 5.69
N ALA A 124 -16.33 2.34 6.17
CA ALA A 124 -16.96 1.76 7.34
C ALA A 124 -16.65 2.56 8.61
N GLU A 125 -15.41 3.01 8.79
CA GLU A 125 -15.00 3.89 9.90
C GLU A 125 -15.74 5.23 9.83
N ILE A 126 -15.78 5.86 8.65
CA ILE A 126 -16.53 7.11 8.42
C ILE A 126 -18.02 6.91 8.72
N ALA A 127 -18.62 5.81 8.26
CA ALA A 127 -20.03 5.52 8.48
C ALA A 127 -20.34 5.32 9.97
N GLN A 128 -19.44 4.72 10.74
CA GLN A 128 -19.59 4.61 12.19
C GLN A 128 -19.53 5.98 12.87
N VAL A 129 -18.54 6.81 12.53
CA VAL A 129 -18.40 8.16 13.11
C VAL A 129 -19.62 9.02 12.77
N LYS A 130 -20.09 8.97 11.52
CA LYS A 130 -21.30 9.69 11.07
C LYS A 130 -22.54 9.26 11.85
N ARG A 131 -22.75 7.96 12.07
CA ARG A 131 -23.86 7.45 12.89
C ARG A 131 -23.82 7.99 14.32
N ILE A 132 -22.64 7.99 14.94
CA ILE A 132 -22.46 8.50 16.30
C ILE A 132 -22.71 10.02 16.36
N ALA A 133 -22.20 10.77 15.38
CA ALA A 133 -22.37 12.22 15.31
C ALA A 133 -23.84 12.61 15.10
N ALA A 134 -24.54 11.96 14.17
CA ALA A 134 -25.95 12.19 13.91
C ALA A 134 -26.81 11.89 15.15
N HIS A 135 -26.53 10.78 15.84
CA HIS A 135 -27.21 10.48 17.09
C HIS A 135 -26.94 11.54 18.17
N PHE A 136 -25.70 12.02 18.29
CA PHE A 136 -25.38 13.07 19.25
C PHE A 136 -26.10 14.39 18.94
N GLU A 137 -26.17 14.78 17.67
CA GLU A 137 -26.91 15.96 17.22
C GLU A 137 -28.39 15.87 17.59
N GLU A 138 -29.04 14.74 17.31
CA GLU A 138 -30.43 14.49 17.67
C GLU A 138 -30.67 14.59 19.20
N GLN A 139 -29.76 14.05 20.01
CA GLN A 139 -29.86 14.13 21.48
C GLN A 139 -29.67 15.57 21.98
N VAL A 140 -28.78 16.36 21.37
CA VAL A 140 -28.57 17.77 21.70
C VAL A 140 -29.81 18.60 21.37
N GLU A 141 -30.42 18.36 20.21
CA GLU A 141 -31.66 19.05 19.81
C GLU A 141 -32.82 18.71 20.74
N LYS A 142 -33.02 17.42 21.05
CA LYS A 142 -34.00 16.96 22.04
C LYS A 142 -33.77 17.61 23.40
N GLY A 143 -32.51 17.68 23.87
CA GLY A 143 -32.15 18.34 25.11
C GLY A 143 -32.48 19.84 25.12
N LYS A 144 -32.19 20.56 24.01
CA LYS A 144 -32.56 21.98 23.85
C LYS A 144 -34.07 22.18 23.84
N TYR A 145 -34.81 21.31 23.17
CA TYR A 145 -36.27 21.36 23.11
C TYR A 145 -36.90 21.13 24.50
N LEU A 146 -36.47 20.10 25.22
CA LEU A 146 -36.94 19.80 26.57
C LEU A 146 -36.64 20.95 27.54
N LYS A 147 -35.44 21.53 27.47
CA LYS A 147 -35.07 22.69 28.29
C LYS A 147 -35.99 23.90 28.05
N LYS A 148 -36.32 24.19 26.78
CA LYS A 148 -37.27 25.27 26.45
C LYS A 148 -38.67 24.99 26.99
N LEU A 149 -39.09 23.73 27.04
CA LEU A 149 -40.40 23.35 27.55
C LEU A 149 -40.45 23.47 29.08
N GLU A 150 -39.41 22.98 29.77
CA GLU A 150 -39.21 23.14 31.22
C GLU A 150 -39.25 24.62 31.63
N GLU A 151 -38.53 25.50 30.93
CA GLU A 151 -38.55 26.94 31.19
C GLU A 151 -39.96 27.56 31.03
N LYS A 152 -40.77 27.06 30.08
CA LYS A 152 -42.14 27.54 29.87
C LYS A 152 -43.09 27.06 30.97
N THR A 153 -43.01 25.80 31.37
CA THR A 153 -43.87 25.24 32.41
C THR A 153 -43.60 25.89 33.76
N LEU A 154 -42.33 26.10 34.10
CA LEU A 154 -41.94 26.78 35.34
C LEU A 154 -42.42 28.25 35.36
N LYS A 155 -42.31 28.97 34.23
CA LYS A 155 -42.85 30.34 34.12
C LYS A 155 -44.37 30.41 34.25
N ALA A 156 -45.08 29.39 33.80
CA ALA A 156 -46.54 29.28 33.95
C ALA A 156 -46.98 28.82 35.36
N GLY A 157 -46.03 28.64 36.30
CA GLY A 157 -46.32 28.17 37.66
C GLY A 157 -46.60 26.66 37.75
N GLY A 158 -46.37 25.90 36.68
CA GLY A 158 -46.52 24.45 36.66
C GLY A 158 -45.31 23.72 37.26
N HIS A 159 -45.55 22.57 37.87
CA HIS A 159 -44.50 21.68 38.38
C HIS A 159 -43.92 20.83 37.23
N TRP A 160 -42.60 20.87 37.02
CA TRP A 160 -41.91 20.03 36.05
C TRP A 160 -41.28 18.82 36.76
N GLU A 161 -41.86 17.64 36.58
CA GLU A 161 -41.35 16.42 37.19
C GLU A 161 -40.16 15.89 36.38
N LYS A 162 -38.98 15.94 36.99
CA LYS A 162 -37.75 15.49 36.35
C LYS A 162 -37.75 13.96 36.39
N TYR A 163 -38.13 13.31 35.29
CA TYR A 163 -38.01 11.86 35.15
C TYR A 163 -36.56 11.44 35.43
N GLN A 164 -36.34 10.85 36.61
CA GLN A 164 -35.08 10.21 36.95
C GLN A 164 -35.05 8.88 36.21
N ARG A 165 -34.16 8.75 35.22
CA ARG A 165 -34.02 7.47 34.51
C ARG A 165 -33.42 6.47 35.48
N ASP A 166 -34.20 5.48 35.92
CA ASP A 166 -33.75 4.37 36.77
C ASP A 166 -32.84 3.35 36.05
N ILE A 167 -32.49 3.63 34.79
CA ILE A 167 -31.64 2.75 33.99
C ILE A 167 -30.19 3.21 34.16
N GLU A 168 -29.43 2.45 34.94
CA GLU A 168 -27.98 2.61 35.02
C GLU A 168 -27.36 2.36 33.63
N GLN A 169 -26.65 3.35 33.10
CA GLN A 169 -25.90 3.15 31.88
C GLN A 169 -24.81 2.11 32.13
N ARG A 170 -24.93 0.94 31.49
CA ARG A 170 -23.86 -0.05 31.48
C ARG A 170 -22.59 0.61 30.95
N MET A 171 -21.56 0.65 31.78
CA MET A 171 -20.27 1.20 31.41
C MET A 171 -19.81 0.58 30.10
N VAL A 172 -19.52 1.42 29.09
CA VAL A 172 -18.90 0.95 27.85
C VAL A 172 -17.61 0.24 28.24
N ILE A 173 -17.52 -1.05 27.92
CA ILE A 173 -16.29 -1.83 28.10
C ILE A 173 -15.25 -1.14 27.22
N LYS A 174 -14.45 -0.24 27.80
CA LYS A 174 -13.27 0.30 27.15
C LYS A 174 -12.38 -0.90 26.92
N SER A 175 -12.29 -1.37 25.68
CA SER A 175 -11.29 -2.38 25.35
C SER A 175 -9.96 -1.79 25.81
N LYS A 176 -9.31 -2.44 26.77
CA LYS A 176 -7.97 -2.07 27.21
C LYS A 176 -7.11 -2.27 25.97
N ARG A 177 -6.92 -1.21 25.17
CA ARG A 177 -5.90 -1.16 24.14
C ARG A 177 -4.59 -1.30 24.91
N LYS A 178 -4.12 -2.53 25.04
CA LYS A 178 -2.92 -2.90 25.80
C LYS A 178 -1.79 -2.14 25.09
N ARG A 179 -1.42 -0.97 25.60
CA ARG A 179 -0.19 -0.29 25.19
C ARG A 179 0.93 -1.22 25.62
N ILE A 180 1.36 -2.08 24.70
CA ILE A 180 2.62 -2.80 24.85
C ILE A 180 3.69 -1.71 24.83
N LYS A 181 4.06 -1.21 26.00
CA LYS A 181 5.32 -0.48 26.18
C LYS A 181 6.41 -1.54 26.04
N SER A 182 6.90 -1.73 24.82
CA SER A 182 8.09 -2.53 24.55
C SER A 182 9.30 -1.84 25.19
N LYS A 183 9.60 -2.20 26.44
CA LYS A 183 10.92 -1.99 27.02
C LYS A 183 11.56 -3.37 27.20
N GLN A 184 11.87 -4.02 26.08
CA GLN A 184 12.68 -5.23 26.10
C GLN A 184 14.15 -4.82 26.02
N ARG A 185 14.87 -5.09 27.11
CA ARG A 185 16.31 -5.31 27.06
C ARG A 185 16.48 -6.71 26.47
N ASN A 186 17.17 -6.81 25.34
CA ASN A 186 17.41 -8.07 24.65
C ASN A 186 18.24 -8.99 25.56
N SER A 187 17.73 -10.18 25.85
CA SER A 187 18.47 -11.26 26.49
C SER A 187 18.07 -12.56 25.80
N ALA A 188 19.05 -13.29 25.27
CA ALA A 188 18.88 -14.50 24.45
C ALA A 188 18.02 -15.61 25.10
N ALA A 189 17.85 -15.60 26.42
CA ALA A 189 17.06 -16.58 27.17
C ALA A 189 15.54 -16.50 26.97
N LYS A 190 15.00 -15.52 26.23
CA LYS A 190 13.55 -15.41 25.97
C LYS A 190 13.11 -16.02 24.64
N ASP A 191 14.05 -16.48 23.83
CA ASP A 191 13.77 -17.03 22.52
C ASP A 191 13.46 -18.53 22.59
N ASP A 192 13.90 -19.25 23.64
CA ASP A 192 13.69 -20.70 23.78
C ASP A 192 12.21 -21.10 23.89
N HIS A 193 11.43 -20.43 24.74
CA HIS A 193 9.98 -20.68 24.85
C HIS A 193 9.22 -20.27 23.58
N LEU A 194 9.75 -19.31 22.82
CA LEU A 194 9.14 -18.89 21.56
C LEU A 194 9.43 -19.92 20.46
N LEU A 195 10.65 -20.45 20.43
CA LEU A 195 11.07 -21.53 19.52
C LEU A 195 10.30 -22.82 19.78
N GLU A 196 10.02 -23.15 21.05
CA GLU A 196 9.22 -24.31 21.44
C GLU A 196 7.77 -24.21 20.95
N MET A 197 7.13 -23.03 21.04
CA MET A 197 5.78 -22.84 20.48
C MET A 197 5.73 -22.88 18.95
N ILE A 198 6.83 -22.55 18.26
CA ILE A 198 6.86 -22.45 16.79
C ILE A 198 7.28 -23.78 16.15
N PHE A 199 8.17 -24.55 16.79
CA PHE A 199 8.79 -25.75 16.23
C PHE A 199 8.54 -27.03 17.03
N GLY A 200 7.86 -26.96 18.19
CA GLY A 200 7.46 -28.12 18.97
C GLY A 200 6.25 -28.82 18.34
N ASN A 201 6.46 -30.06 17.91
CA ASN A 201 5.42 -31.01 17.48
C ASN A 201 4.86 -31.76 18.69
#